data_AF-A0A2D8GL20-F1
#
_entry.id   AF-A0A2D8GL20-F1
#
_cell.length_a   1.000
_cell.length_b   1.000
_cell.length_c   1.000
_cell.angle_alpha   90.00
_cell.angle_beta   90.00
_cell.angle_gamma   90.00
#
_symmetry.space_group_name_H-M   'P 1'
#
loop_
_entity.id
_entity.type
_entity.pdbx_description
1 polymer ?
#
loop_
_entity_poly.entity_id
_entity_poly.type
_entity_poly.pdbx_seq_one_letter_code
_entity_poly.pdbx_strand_id
1 'polypeptide(L)'
;MDYLRNFILWSAVLISAIAVVYANHLCREKYSELSYLEKDGMNLDINYGRLLLEYSAWGSMHRVEKIARENQKMVIPQSPDIIAVDQNRLEIN
;
A
#
# COMPACT_ATOMS: atom_id res chain seq x y z
N MET A 1 26.71 34.24 47.58
CA MET A 1 27.17 33.25 46.57
C MET A 1 26.03 32.38 46.06
N ASP A 2 25.00 32.11 46.85
CA ASP A 2 23.89 31.21 46.47
C ASP A 2 22.98 31.73 45.34
N TYR A 3 22.82 33.05 45.22
CA TYR A 3 22.06 33.66 44.13
C TYR A 3 22.65 33.36 42.75
N LEU A 4 23.99 33.31 42.65
CA LEU A 4 24.69 33.05 41.39
C LEU A 4 24.45 31.61 40.92
N ARG A 5 24.46 30.64 41.86
CA ARG A 5 24.18 29.23 41.59
C ARG A 5 22.75 29.04 41.06
N ASN A 6 21.77 29.67 41.71
CA ASN A 6 20.38 29.58 41.29
C ASN A 6 20.15 30.22 39.91
N PHE A 7 20.82 31.35 39.64
CA PHE A 7 20.73 32.03 38.34
C PHE A 7 21.30 31.19 37.19
N ILE A 8 22.43 30.49 37.42
CA ILE A 8 23.04 29.58 36.44
C ILE A 8 22.14 28.38 36.16
N LEU A 9 21.53 27.80 37.19
CA LEU A 9 20.59 26.68 36.99
C LEU A 9 19.37 27.13 36.18
N TRP A 10 18.86 28.34 36.45
CA TRP A 10 17.71 28.89 35.75
C TRP A 10 18.01 29.16 34.27
N SER A 11 19.18 29.76 33.97
CA SER A 11 19.59 30.01 32.58
C SER A 11 19.86 28.70 31.83
N ALA A 12 20.45 27.69 32.48
CA ALA A 12 20.70 26.38 31.87
C ALA A 12 19.39 25.69 31.46
N VAL A 13 18.35 25.75 32.30
CA VAL A 13 17.03 25.18 31.99
C VAL A 13 16.36 25.92 30.82
N LEU A 14 16.43 27.25 30.78
CA LEU A 14 15.89 28.03 29.66
C LEU A 14 16.59 27.71 28.33
N ILE A 15 17.92 27.64 28.34
CA ILE A 15 18.72 27.30 27.16
C ILE A 15 18.36 25.87 26.69
N SER A 16 18.23 24.93 27.62
CA SER A 16 17.83 23.56 27.31
C SER A 16 16.43 23.49 26.68
N ALA A 17 15.46 24.23 27.23
CA ALA A 17 14.10 24.27 26.68
C ALA A 17 14.08 24.81 25.24
N ILE A 18 14.81 25.91 24.98
CA ILE A 18 14.91 26.49 23.64
C ILE A 18 15.61 25.53 22.66
N ALA A 19 16.70 24.89 23.10
CA ALA A 19 17.43 23.91 22.29
C ALA A 19 16.55 22.70 21.90
N VAL A 20 15.72 22.20 22.82
CA VAL A 20 14.78 21.11 22.56
C VAL A 20 13.70 21.52 21.56
N VAL A 21 13.14 22.72 21.69
CA VAL A 21 12.15 23.25 20.74
C VAL A 21 12.77 23.42 19.35
N TYR A 22 13.98 23.93 19.27
CA TYR A 22 14.72 24.09 18.01
C TYR A 22 15.03 22.74 17.36
N ALA A 23 15.48 21.75 18.14
CA ALA A 23 15.70 20.39 17.66
C ALA A 23 14.42 19.73 17.15
N ASN A 24 13.28 19.97 17.80
CA ASN A 24 11.97 19.46 17.36
C ASN A 24 11.53 20.14 16.05
N HIS A 25 11.78 21.44 15.90
CA HIS A 25 11.47 22.15 14.66
C HIS A 25 12.33 21.65 13.49
N LEU A 26 13.64 21.48 13.71
CA LEU A 26 14.56 20.86 12.74
C LEU A 26 14.16 19.42 12.40
N CYS A 27 13.68 18.66 13.40
CA CYS A 27 13.16 17.32 13.21
C CYS A 27 11.99 17.35 12.22
N ARG A 28 11.01 18.25 12.39
CA ARG A 28 9.89 18.38 11.44
C ARG A 28 10.34 18.73 10.01
N GLU A 29 11.38 19.56 9.86
CA GLU A 29 11.91 19.93 8.53
C GLU A 29 12.68 18.76 7.89
N LYS A 30 13.57 18.10 8.63
CA LYS A 30 14.35 16.96 8.14
C LYS A 30 13.51 15.70 7.88
N TYR A 31 12.40 15.54 8.60
CA TYR A 31 11.43 14.48 8.32
C TYR A 31 10.66 14.72 7.02
N SER A 32 10.49 15.96 6.57
CA SER A 32 9.86 16.26 5.28
C SER A 32 10.71 15.77 4.10
N GLU A 33 12.03 15.92 4.20
CA GLU A 33 12.99 15.48 3.19
C GLU A 33 13.08 13.94 3.16
N LEU A 34 13.11 13.30 4.34
CA LEU A 34 13.09 11.84 4.45
C LEU A 34 11.77 11.24 3.92
N SER A 35 10.64 11.85 4.26
CA SER A 35 9.31 11.45 3.76
C SER A 35 9.17 11.58 2.24
N TYR A 36 9.93 12.49 1.62
CA TYR A 36 9.91 12.64 0.17
C TYR A 36 10.64 11.48 -0.53
N LEU A 37 11.86 11.15 -0.06
CA LEU A 37 12.61 10.00 -0.58
C LEU A 37 11.88 8.67 -0.37
N GLU A 38 11.20 8.51 0.77
CA GLU A 38 10.43 7.30 1.09
C GLU A 38 9.18 7.17 0.21
N LYS A 39 8.55 8.29 -0.17
CA LYS A 39 7.43 8.31 -1.11
C LYS A 39 7.79 7.85 -2.51
N ASP A 40 8.96 8.22 -3.01
CA ASP A 40 9.43 7.78 -4.33
C ASP A 40 9.62 6.26 -4.36
N GLY A 41 10.15 5.67 -3.27
CA GLY A 41 10.24 4.21 -3.10
C GLY A 41 8.86 3.53 -3.05
N MET A 42 7.92 4.06 -2.26
CA MET A 42 6.56 3.51 -2.16
C MET A 42 5.84 3.44 -3.51
N ASN A 43 6.00 4.44 -4.37
CA ASN A 43 5.34 4.45 -5.68
C ASN A 43 5.86 3.30 -6.56
N LEU A 44 7.17 3.04 -6.53
CA LEU A 44 7.76 1.93 -7.29
C LEU A 44 7.23 0.57 -6.82
N ASP A 45 7.14 0.36 -5.50
CA ASP A 45 6.62 -0.88 -4.90
C ASP A 45 5.15 -1.14 -5.26
N ILE A 46 4.31 -0.10 -5.27
CA ILE A 46 2.91 -0.22 -5.67
C ILE A 46 2.79 -0.68 -7.13
N ASN A 47 3.58 -0.09 -8.02
CA ASN A 47 3.57 -0.45 -9.44
C ASN A 47 4.09 -1.88 -9.65
N TYR A 48 5.16 -2.26 -8.94
CA TYR A 48 5.67 -3.63 -8.96
C TYR A 48 4.64 -4.65 -8.44
N GLY A 49 3.95 -4.32 -7.35
CA GLY A 49 2.88 -5.16 -6.80
C GLY A 49 1.73 -5.35 -7.78
N ARG A 50 1.32 -4.28 -8.48
CA ARG A 50 0.31 -4.36 -9.55
C ARG A 50 0.77 -5.28 -10.69
N LEU A 51 1.99 -5.10 -11.17
CA LEU A 51 2.55 -5.93 -12.26
C LEU A 51 2.62 -7.41 -11.86
N LEU A 52 3.00 -7.69 -10.60
CA LEU A 52 3.06 -9.05 -10.06
C LEU A 52 1.66 -9.70 -10.00
N LEU A 53 0.63 -8.91 -9.63
CA LEU A 53 -0.75 -9.34 -9.65
C LEU A 53 -1.24 -9.62 -11.07
N GLU A 54 -0.89 -8.78 -12.05
CA GLU A 54 -1.19 -9.01 -13.46
C GLU A 54 -0.54 -10.31 -13.97
N TYR A 55 0.74 -10.52 -13.69
CA TYR A 55 1.47 -11.71 -14.11
C TYR A 55 0.95 -12.99 -13.43
N SER A 56 0.66 -12.93 -12.13
CA SER A 56 0.10 -14.07 -11.39
C SER A 56 -1.33 -14.39 -11.80
N ALA A 57 -2.14 -13.39 -12.16
CA ALA A 57 -3.46 -13.61 -12.74
C ALA A 57 -3.36 -14.35 -14.09
N TRP A 58 -2.47 -13.92 -14.99
CA TRP A 58 -2.26 -14.59 -16.29
C TRP A 58 -1.72 -16.02 -16.13
N GLY A 59 -0.76 -16.23 -15.22
CA GLY A 59 -0.22 -17.56 -14.91
C GLY A 59 -1.26 -18.47 -14.26
N SER A 60 -2.12 -17.93 -13.39
CA SER A 60 -3.21 -18.69 -12.76
C SER A 60 -4.30 -19.07 -13.75
N MET A 61 -4.72 -18.17 -14.67
CA MET A 61 -5.72 -18.47 -15.68
C MET A 61 -5.26 -19.57 -16.64
N HIS A 62 -4.01 -19.51 -17.12
CA HIS A 62 -3.46 -20.55 -17.98
C HIS A 62 -3.39 -21.91 -17.25
N ARG A 63 -3.00 -21.90 -15.97
CA ARG A 63 -2.95 -23.12 -15.16
C ARG A 63 -4.36 -23.67 -14.85
N VAL A 64 -5.34 -22.80 -14.60
CA VAL A 64 -6.75 -23.17 -14.41
C VAL A 64 -7.34 -23.76 -15.70
N GLU A 65 -7.06 -23.16 -16.86
CA GLU A 65 -7.50 -23.68 -18.16
C GLU A 65 -6.91 -25.07 -18.42
N LYS A 66 -5.61 -25.26 -18.18
CA LYS A 66 -4.96 -26.55 -18.34
C LYS A 66 -5.56 -27.61 -17.42
N ILE A 67 -5.74 -27.27 -16.14
CA ILE A 67 -6.34 -28.17 -15.13
C ILE A 67 -7.81 -28.50 -15.49
N ALA A 68 -8.59 -27.55 -15.97
CA ALA A 68 -9.99 -27.78 -16.38
C ALA A 68 -10.08 -28.64 -17.65
N ARG A 69 -9.18 -28.44 -18.61
CA ARG A 69 -9.08 -29.23 -19.83
C ARG A 69 -8.64 -30.66 -19.53
N GLU A 70 -7.63 -30.84 -18.69
CA GLU A 70 -7.06 -32.15 -18.36
C GLU A 70 -7.93 -32.95 -17.36
N ASN A 71 -8.42 -32.34 -16.29
CA ASN A 71 -9.17 -33.06 -15.24
C ASN A 71 -10.69 -33.09 -15.47
N GLN A 72 -11.27 -32.09 -16.16
CA GLN A 72 -12.71 -32.02 -16.42
C GLN A 72 -13.11 -32.26 -17.88
N LYS A 73 -12.16 -32.54 -18.79
CA LYS A 73 -12.42 -32.67 -20.24
C LYS A 73 -13.24 -31.51 -20.81
N MET A 74 -13.08 -30.30 -20.26
CA MET A 74 -13.77 -29.12 -20.76
C MET A 74 -13.30 -28.80 -22.19
N VAL A 75 -14.25 -28.74 -23.11
CA VAL A 75 -14.06 -28.36 -24.52
C VAL A 75 -14.68 -26.98 -24.73
N ILE A 76 -14.07 -26.15 -25.57
CA ILE A 76 -14.62 -24.84 -25.92
C ILE A 76 -15.93 -25.11 -26.71
N PRO A 77 -17.10 -24.71 -26.20
CA PRO A 77 -18.37 -24.99 -26.86
C PRO A 77 -18.39 -24.28 -28.22
N GLN A 78 -18.79 -25.02 -29.26
CA GLN A 78 -19.04 -24.47 -30.59
C GLN A 78 -20.40 -23.75 -30.57
N SER A 79 -20.61 -22.76 -31.44
CA SER A 79 -21.81 -21.90 -31.48
C SER A 79 -23.19 -22.58 -31.34
N PRO A 80 -23.42 -23.85 -31.74
CA PRO A 80 -24.70 -24.51 -31.54
C PRO A 80 -25.06 -24.83 -30.07
N ASP A 81 -24.08 -24.85 -29.15
CA ASP A 81 -24.28 -25.28 -27.74
C ASP A 81 -24.60 -24.12 -26.77
N ILE A 82 -24.71 -22.89 -27.27
CA ILE A 82 -25.01 -21.72 -26.43
C ILE A 82 -26.54 -21.59 -26.29
N ILE A 83 -27.07 -22.13 -25.19
CA ILE A 83 -28.48 -21.96 -24.82
C ILE A 83 -28.63 -20.64 -24.07
N ALA A 84 -29.16 -19.61 -24.74
CA ALA A 84 -29.53 -18.35 -24.09
C ALA A 84 -30.76 -18.60 -23.21
N VAL A 85 -30.58 -18.61 -21.89
CA VAL A 85 -31.70 -18.67 -20.95
C VAL A 85 -32.34 -17.28 -20.89
N ASP A 86 -33.55 -17.17 -21.43
CA ASP A 86 -34.40 -15.99 -21.32
C ASP A 86 -34.77 -15.73 -19.84
N GLN A 87 -34.41 -14.54 -19.35
CA GLN A 87 -34.52 -14.15 -17.95
C GLN A 87 -35.97 -13.79 -17.53
N ASN A 88 -36.93 -13.85 -18.45
CA ASN A 88 -38.30 -13.37 -18.28
C ASN A 88 -39.28 -14.40 -17.66
N ARG A 89 -38.78 -15.51 -17.11
CA ARG A 89 -39.60 -16.57 -16.48
C ARG A 89 -39.47 -16.66 -14.95
N LEU A 90 -38.78 -15.73 -14.30
CA LEU A 90 -38.57 -15.76 -12.84
C LEU A 90 -39.55 -14.90 -12.03
N GLU A 91 -40.52 -14.21 -12.64
CA GLU A 91 -41.46 -13.33 -11.92
C GLU A 91 -42.89 -13.88 -11.74
N ILE A 92 -43.13 -15.18 -11.95
CA ILE A 92 -44.48 -15.74 -11.74
C ILE A 92 -44.42 -17.06 -10.98
N ASN A 93 -44.23 -16.97 -9.66
CA ASN A 93 -44.86 -17.88 -8.70
C ASN A 93 -44.97 -17.23 -7.32
#